data_AF-A0A2N3H267-F1
#
_entry.id   AF-A0A2N3H267-F1
#
_cell.length_a   1.000
_cell.length_b   1.000
_cell.length_c   1.000
_cell.angle_alpha   90.00
_cell.angle_beta   90.00
_cell.angle_gamma   90.00
#
_symmetry.space_group_name_H-M   'P 1'
#
loop_
_entity.id
_entity.type
_entity.pdbx_description
1 polymer ?
#
loop_
_entity_poly.entity_id
_entity_poly.type
_entity_poly.pdbx_seq_one_letter_code
_entity_poly.pdbx_strand_id
1 'polypeptide(L)'
;MKHVMLIGFMGAGKSRVGALLADRLGISFVDLDRLIEQREGSTIPTLFAQGGETAFRDAEFAALQSLQTHEPAVVACGGGVILRDENRATLSRLGRVVYLSVTAEEALARIGDTTGRPLLAGDAARMAPQILGARLALYRAAADFIVDTSGRAPAEVMDEILELIRAAAERDTLHVSAGTGYDVIVGADTLAAVGEAVKATTSATRVVIVSDTNVAPLYADAVTTSLAGVGIEADTVVFEAGEASKSWETAGTLVEQLANRRLGRDGAVVALGGGVVGDLAGFAAAVYVRGVPVIQVPTSLLAQVDSSLGGKTGVDLPSGKNLAGAFWQPSAVVSDISVLATLPDAEWVSGLVEVAKSALLAGEAETAALEVDARHLLFRDHVAVRNAVLMAAGFKASVVSDDVRESGSRECLNLGHTFGHALERVLGYGAVSHGIAVAIGMRFAARLAEEVIGADPRLTRRTDALLDALGAMDGIPAGIASDEIIDAILSDKKTRGGVVRFVFLREPGDWVVVPVEIEVLKRHVESMLQGE
;
A
#
# COMPACT_ATOMS: atom_id res chain seq x y z
N MET A 1 12.30 13.60 -12.84
CA MET A 1 12.63 13.36 -11.41
C MET A 1 11.84 14.38 -10.59
N LYS A 2 11.27 14.04 -9.44
CA LYS A 2 10.67 15.05 -8.53
C LYS A 2 11.77 15.70 -7.67
N HIS A 3 11.44 16.69 -6.84
CA HIS A 3 12.41 17.22 -5.86
C HIS A 3 12.85 16.13 -4.87
N VAL A 4 14.00 16.34 -4.23
CA VAL A 4 14.42 15.58 -3.04
C VAL A 4 14.45 16.53 -1.86
N MET A 5 13.50 16.39 -0.95
CA MET A 5 13.29 17.27 0.20
C MET A 5 14.03 16.71 1.41
N LEU A 6 15.12 17.36 1.82
CA LEU A 6 15.86 16.97 3.01
C LEU A 6 15.28 17.68 4.24
N ILE A 7 14.67 16.91 5.14
CA ILE A 7 14.18 17.38 6.43
C ILE A 7 15.04 16.82 7.57
N GLY A 8 14.93 17.41 8.75
CA GLY A 8 15.63 16.93 9.94
C GLY A 8 16.13 18.07 10.81
N PHE A 9 16.60 17.71 12.00
CA PHE A 9 17.00 18.68 13.01
C PHE A 9 18.16 19.57 12.53
N MET A 10 18.30 20.76 13.12
CA MET A 10 19.49 21.57 12.84
C MET A 10 20.76 20.79 13.21
N GLY A 11 21.81 20.88 12.41
CA GLY A 11 23.01 20.04 12.59
C GLY A 11 22.94 18.65 11.94
N ALA A 12 21.78 18.20 11.43
CA ALA A 12 21.66 16.90 10.73
C ALA A 12 22.42 16.80 9.39
N GLY A 13 23.08 17.86 8.93
CA GLY A 13 23.88 17.82 7.70
C GLY A 13 23.13 18.11 6.40
N LYS A 14 21.84 18.48 6.44
CA LYS A 14 20.96 18.76 5.27
C LYS A 14 21.64 19.57 4.16
N SER A 15 22.22 20.74 4.45
CA SER A 15 22.83 21.56 3.40
C SER A 15 24.11 20.94 2.82
N ARG A 16 24.88 20.19 3.62
CA ARG A 16 26.13 19.54 3.17
C ARG A 16 25.82 18.29 2.34
N VAL A 17 24.99 17.40 2.87
CA VAL A 17 24.50 16.20 2.18
C VAL A 17 23.74 16.60 0.92
N GLY A 18 22.87 17.62 1.01
CA GLY A 18 22.06 18.08 -0.11
C GLY A 18 22.87 18.66 -1.25
N ALA A 19 23.93 19.42 -0.96
CA ALA A 19 24.83 19.93 -2.00
C ALA A 19 25.57 18.79 -2.72
N LEU A 20 26.07 17.78 -1.98
CA LEU A 20 26.71 16.59 -2.57
C LEU A 20 25.72 15.79 -3.43
N LEU A 21 24.50 15.60 -2.91
CA LEU A 21 23.44 14.85 -3.58
C LEU A 21 23.01 15.54 -4.87
N ALA A 22 22.86 16.88 -4.85
CA ALA A 22 22.52 17.67 -6.03
C ALA A 22 23.59 17.55 -7.13
N ASP A 23 24.86 17.70 -6.76
CA ASP A 23 26.00 17.54 -7.67
C ASP A 23 26.01 16.13 -8.29
N ARG A 24 25.81 15.10 -7.46
CA ARG A 24 25.82 13.70 -7.91
C ARG A 24 24.64 13.33 -8.80
N LEU A 25 23.48 13.93 -8.58
CA LEU A 25 22.28 13.79 -9.40
C LEU A 25 22.28 14.69 -10.65
N GLY A 26 23.20 15.66 -10.73
CA GLY A 26 23.24 16.65 -11.82
C GLY A 26 22.03 17.59 -11.81
N ILE A 27 21.45 17.87 -10.64
CA ILE A 27 20.31 18.79 -10.48
C ILE A 27 20.66 19.96 -9.55
N SER A 28 19.80 20.98 -9.49
CA SER A 28 20.06 22.16 -8.67
C SER A 28 19.94 21.86 -7.16
N PHE A 29 20.71 22.61 -6.36
CA PHE A 29 20.57 22.61 -4.90
C PHE A 29 19.87 23.89 -4.44
N VAL A 30 18.84 23.74 -3.61
CA VAL A 30 18.09 24.85 -3.01
C VAL A 30 18.18 24.74 -1.49
N ASP A 31 18.56 25.84 -0.84
CA ASP A 31 18.45 25.98 0.61
C ASP A 31 17.20 26.82 0.90
N LEU A 32 16.19 26.22 1.53
CA LEU A 32 14.87 26.85 1.71
C LEU A 32 14.97 28.12 2.55
N ASP A 33 15.86 28.15 3.53
CA ASP A 33 16.07 29.34 4.38
C ASP A 33 16.58 30.52 3.52
N ARG A 34 17.51 30.26 2.58
CA ARG A 34 17.97 31.28 1.62
C ARG A 34 16.88 31.72 0.65
N LEU A 35 16.04 30.79 0.20
CA LEU A 35 14.92 31.10 -0.69
C LEU A 35 13.90 32.02 0.01
N ILE A 36 13.63 31.79 1.30
CA ILE A 36 12.80 32.68 2.12
C ILE A 36 13.42 34.08 2.15
N GLU A 37 14.70 34.22 2.50
CA GLU A 37 15.35 35.53 2.59
C GLU A 37 15.36 36.30 1.27
N GLN A 38 15.55 35.60 0.14
CA GLN A 38 15.50 36.19 -1.20
C GLN A 38 14.10 36.67 -1.57
N ARG A 39 13.06 35.90 -1.22
CA ARG A 39 11.66 36.25 -1.51
C ARG A 39 11.17 37.42 -0.66
N GLU A 40 11.51 37.41 0.62
CA GLU A 40 11.07 38.43 1.58
C GLU A 40 11.96 39.69 1.57
N GLY A 41 13.14 39.63 0.94
CA GLY A 41 14.12 40.72 0.93
C GLY A 41 14.67 41.06 2.32
N SER A 42 14.58 40.12 3.27
CA SER A 42 14.90 40.30 4.69
C SER A 42 15.50 39.02 5.28
N THR A 43 16.37 39.14 6.28
CA THR A 43 16.97 37.97 6.93
C THR A 43 15.97 37.25 7.84
N ILE A 44 16.12 35.94 8.04
CA ILE A 44 15.25 35.18 8.95
C ILE A 44 15.22 35.79 10.37
N PRO A 45 16.35 36.15 11.00
CA PRO A 45 16.31 36.84 12.30
C PRO A 45 15.50 38.14 12.28
N THR A 46 15.56 38.92 11.19
CA THR A 46 14.77 40.14 11.03
C THR A 46 13.28 39.84 10.89
N LEU A 47 12.91 38.81 10.12
CA LEU A 47 11.52 38.35 9.99
C LEU A 47 10.93 37.92 11.34
N PHE A 48 11.69 37.14 12.13
CA PHE A 48 11.29 36.77 13.48
C PHE A 48 11.14 37.99 14.41
N ALA A 49 12.04 38.96 14.33
CA ALA A 49 12.00 40.16 15.17
C ALA A 49 10.81 41.09 14.84
N GLN A 50 10.39 41.15 13.57
CA GLN A 50 9.35 42.06 13.11
C GLN A 50 7.94 41.44 13.12
N GLY A 51 7.82 40.18 12.72
CA GLY A 51 6.53 39.49 12.53
C GLY A 51 6.30 38.27 13.43
N GLY A 52 7.29 37.89 14.24
CA GLY A 52 7.22 36.71 15.10
C GLY A 52 7.28 35.39 14.31
N GLU A 53 7.03 34.28 15.01
CA GLU A 53 7.12 32.93 14.42
C GLU A 53 6.04 32.68 13.36
N THR A 54 4.81 33.17 13.57
CA THR A 54 3.71 32.97 12.61
C THR A 54 4.06 33.54 11.23
N ALA A 55 4.55 34.78 11.17
CA ALA A 55 4.94 35.40 9.90
C ALA A 55 6.08 34.63 9.21
N PHE A 56 7.05 34.13 9.97
CA PHE A 56 8.10 33.26 9.42
C PHE A 56 7.53 31.96 8.86
N ARG A 57 6.57 31.32 9.53
CA ARG A 57 5.94 30.08 9.05
C ARG A 57 5.09 30.30 7.81
N ASP A 58 4.47 31.46 7.66
CA ASP A 58 3.77 31.84 6.43
C ASP A 58 4.74 32.05 5.27
N ALA A 59 5.87 32.72 5.51
CA ALA A 59 6.94 32.88 4.53
C ALA A 59 7.58 31.53 4.14
N GLU A 60 7.81 30.64 5.12
CA GLU A 60 8.32 29.27 4.92
C GLU A 60 7.38 28.46 4.03
N PHE A 61 6.06 28.52 4.27
CA PHE A 61 5.05 27.88 3.43
C PHE A 61 5.02 28.46 2.01
N ALA A 62 5.04 29.79 1.87
CA ALA A 62 5.03 30.44 0.56
C ALA A 62 6.29 30.13 -0.27
N ALA A 63 7.46 30.08 0.38
CA ALA A 63 8.71 29.66 -0.25
C ALA A 63 8.64 28.20 -0.70
N LEU A 64 8.14 27.31 0.16
CA LEU A 64 7.95 25.90 -0.18
C LEU A 64 6.99 25.73 -1.37
N GLN A 65 5.84 26.41 -1.37
CA GLN A 65 4.88 26.36 -2.48
C GLN A 65 5.48 26.83 -3.81
N SER A 66 6.37 27.83 -3.78
CA SER A 66 6.98 28.35 -5.00
C SER A 66 7.83 27.33 -5.76
N LEU A 67 8.32 26.29 -5.07
CA LEU A 67 9.06 25.20 -5.70
C LEU A 67 8.23 24.38 -6.69
N GLN A 68 6.89 24.47 -6.65
CA GLN A 68 6.02 23.78 -7.61
C GLN A 68 6.32 24.12 -9.07
N THR A 69 6.83 25.33 -9.34
CA THR A 69 7.20 25.77 -10.69
C THR A 69 8.70 25.68 -10.98
N HIS A 70 9.49 25.18 -10.03
CA HIS A 70 10.94 25.00 -10.21
C HIS A 70 11.26 23.72 -10.96
N GLU A 71 12.40 23.70 -11.63
CA GLU A 71 13.00 22.44 -12.08
C GLU A 71 13.36 21.56 -10.86
N PRO A 72 13.36 20.22 -11.02
CA PRO A 72 13.71 19.30 -9.95
C PRO A 72 15.03 19.67 -9.28
N ALA A 73 15.03 19.63 -7.94
CA ALA A 73 16.13 20.11 -7.11
C ALA A 73 16.25 19.27 -5.83
N VAL A 74 17.44 19.24 -5.24
CA VAL A 74 17.61 18.82 -3.85
C VAL A 74 17.40 20.03 -2.95
N VAL A 75 16.44 19.94 -2.04
CA VAL A 75 15.98 21.05 -1.21
C VAL A 75 16.32 20.78 0.25
N ALA A 76 17.24 21.55 0.83
CA ALA A 76 17.46 21.54 2.28
C ALA A 76 16.40 22.40 2.97
N CYS A 77 15.55 21.78 3.79
CA CYS A 77 14.46 22.48 4.47
C CYS A 77 14.87 22.95 5.87
N GLY A 78 14.23 24.01 6.37
CA GLY A 78 14.38 24.45 7.76
C GLY A 78 13.94 23.37 8.75
N GLY A 79 14.59 23.28 9.91
CA GLY A 79 14.27 22.26 10.92
C GLY A 79 12.89 22.43 11.58
N GLY A 80 12.15 23.48 11.25
CA GLY A 80 10.77 23.70 11.69
C GLY A 80 9.73 23.45 10.61
N VAL A 81 10.14 23.11 9.37
CA VAL A 81 9.22 22.96 8.22
C VAL A 81 8.08 21.97 8.52
N ILE A 82 8.34 20.93 9.31
CA ILE A 82 7.38 19.89 9.66
C ILE A 82 6.30 20.32 10.67
N LEU A 83 6.43 21.49 11.30
CA LEU A 83 5.52 21.91 12.37
C LEU A 83 4.14 22.29 11.83
N ARG A 84 4.04 22.63 10.55
CA ARG A 84 2.81 23.02 9.87
C ARG A 84 2.29 21.86 9.02
N ASP A 85 1.01 21.54 9.15
CA ASP A 85 0.38 20.41 8.46
C ASP A 85 0.39 20.62 6.94
N GLU A 86 0.14 21.85 6.49
CA GLU A 86 0.16 22.24 5.08
C GLU A 86 1.56 22.11 4.47
N ASN A 87 2.62 22.35 5.25
CA ASN A 87 3.98 22.12 4.81
C ASN A 87 4.25 20.63 4.62
N ARG A 88 3.81 19.77 5.55
CA ARG A 88 3.99 18.31 5.43
C ARG A 88 3.29 17.77 4.18
N ALA A 89 2.05 18.19 3.94
CA ALA A 89 1.32 17.84 2.72
C ALA A 89 1.98 18.39 1.44
N THR A 90 2.61 19.57 1.52
CA THR A 90 3.31 20.17 0.37
C THR A 90 4.64 19.46 0.09
N LEU A 91 5.39 19.07 1.13
CA LEU A 91 6.65 18.33 1.00
C LEU A 91 6.46 17.04 0.19
N SER A 92 5.50 16.19 0.61
CA SER A 92 5.20 14.92 -0.06
C SER A 92 4.70 15.10 -1.50
N ARG A 93 3.96 16.18 -1.76
CA ARG A 93 3.48 16.52 -3.10
C ARG A 93 4.60 16.96 -4.05
N LEU A 94 5.55 17.74 -3.55
CA LEU A 94 6.64 18.31 -4.37
C LEU A 94 7.75 17.31 -4.67
N GLY A 95 8.00 16.36 -3.78
CA GLY A 95 9.13 15.47 -3.95
C GLY A 95 9.27 14.39 -2.89
N ARG A 96 10.35 13.63 -3.03
CA ARG A 96 10.72 12.58 -2.09
C ARG A 96 11.30 13.19 -0.84
N VAL A 97 10.71 12.91 0.31
CA VAL A 97 11.10 13.49 1.60
C VAL A 97 12.04 12.54 2.32
N VAL A 98 13.26 13.00 2.57
CA VAL A 98 14.28 12.27 3.31
C VAL A 98 14.49 12.93 4.66
N TYR A 99 14.19 12.23 5.74
CA TYR A 99 14.54 12.64 7.08
C TYR A 99 15.96 12.22 7.44
N LEU A 100 16.84 13.21 7.58
CA LEU A 100 18.17 13.03 8.14
C LEU A 100 18.07 13.01 9.67
N SER A 101 18.07 11.80 10.23
CA SER A 101 18.09 11.57 11.67
C SER A 101 19.49 11.85 12.24
N VAL A 102 19.53 12.40 13.45
CA VAL A 102 20.78 12.72 14.16
C VAL A 102 20.49 12.77 15.66
N THR A 103 21.44 12.37 16.50
CA THR A 103 21.34 12.59 17.95
C THR A 103 21.46 14.08 18.29
N ALA A 104 20.91 14.49 19.43
CA ALA A 104 21.03 15.87 19.88
C ALA A 104 22.50 16.24 20.19
N GLU A 105 23.28 15.32 20.75
CA GLU A 105 24.70 15.58 21.04
C GLU A 105 25.50 15.83 19.76
N GLU A 106 25.33 15.00 18.74
CA GLU A 106 26.04 15.17 17.47
C GLU A 106 25.57 16.40 16.70
N ALA A 107 24.26 16.69 16.72
CA ALA A 107 23.73 17.90 16.12
C ALA A 107 24.39 19.15 16.71
N LEU A 108 24.53 19.22 18.04
CA LEU A 108 25.21 20.32 18.73
C LEU A 108 26.70 20.37 18.41
N ALA A 109 27.38 19.22 18.41
CA ALA A 109 28.80 19.13 18.06
C ALA A 109 29.10 19.67 16.64
N ARG A 110 28.19 19.40 15.68
CA ARG A 110 28.30 19.91 14.30
C ARG A 110 27.97 21.40 14.17
N ILE A 111 27.06 21.90 15.00
CA ILE A 111 26.72 23.33 15.01
C ILE A 111 27.87 24.16 15.57
N GLY A 112 28.51 23.68 16.64
CA GLY A 112 29.57 24.41 17.33
C GLY A 112 29.05 25.69 17.97
N ASP A 113 29.19 26.82 17.26
CA ASP A 113 28.66 28.11 17.72
C ASP A 113 27.14 28.21 17.51
N THR A 114 26.42 28.48 18.59
CA THR A 114 24.95 28.65 18.58
C THR A 114 24.51 30.10 18.43
N THR A 115 25.47 31.04 18.36
CA THR A 115 25.21 32.47 18.15
C THR A 115 24.43 32.68 16.84
N GLY A 116 23.24 33.27 16.92
CA GLY A 116 22.33 33.44 15.78
C GLY A 116 21.27 32.33 15.60
N ARG A 117 21.13 31.40 16.55
CA ARG A 117 20.04 30.40 16.59
C ARG A 117 19.09 30.70 17.76
N PRO A 118 18.00 31.46 17.56
CA PRO A 118 17.10 31.88 18.63
C PRO A 118 16.54 30.71 19.46
N LEU A 119 16.30 29.56 18.81
CA LEU A 119 15.76 28.35 19.45
C LEU A 119 16.76 27.60 20.35
N LEU A 120 18.06 27.90 20.26
CA LEU A 120 19.10 27.31 21.11
C LEU A 120 19.76 28.37 22.00
N ALA A 121 19.17 29.57 22.10
CA ALA A 121 19.68 30.64 22.95
C ALA A 121 19.62 30.22 24.43
N GLY A 122 20.77 30.24 25.11
CA GLY A 122 20.91 29.79 26.51
C GLY A 122 21.59 28.43 26.62
N ASP A 123 20.92 27.46 27.23
CA ASP A 123 21.46 26.11 27.46
C ASP A 123 21.10 25.15 26.32
N ALA A 124 21.88 25.25 25.23
CA ALA A 124 21.68 24.43 24.03
C ALA A 124 21.74 22.92 24.31
N ALA A 125 22.58 22.49 25.26
CA ALA A 125 22.72 21.08 25.66
C ALA A 125 21.43 20.52 26.27
N ARG A 126 20.70 21.34 27.03
CA ARG A 126 19.39 20.97 27.58
C ARG A 126 18.25 21.11 26.57
N MET A 127 18.27 22.14 25.73
CA MET A 127 17.15 22.47 24.83
C MET A 127 17.09 21.57 23.59
N ALA A 128 18.23 21.21 22.99
CA ALA A 128 18.24 20.43 21.75
C ALA A 128 17.53 19.06 21.87
N PRO A 129 17.77 18.25 22.92
CA PRO A 129 17.04 16.99 23.11
C PRO A 129 15.53 17.19 23.24
N GLN A 130 15.08 18.26 23.93
CA GLN A 130 13.66 18.55 24.11
C GLN A 130 12.97 18.92 22.79
N ILE A 131 13.60 19.79 22.00
CA ILE A 131 13.05 20.22 20.70
C ILE A 131 13.05 19.04 19.72
N LEU A 132 14.12 18.25 19.68
CA LEU A 132 14.19 17.06 18.83
C LEU A 132 13.12 16.04 19.22
N GLY A 133 12.99 15.74 20.52
CA GLY A 133 11.97 14.82 21.04
C GLY A 133 10.55 15.25 20.66
N ALA A 134 10.23 16.54 20.80
CA ALA A 134 8.91 17.08 20.43
C ALA A 134 8.61 17.00 18.93
N ARG A 135 9.63 16.97 18.07
CA ARG A 135 9.50 16.95 16.60
C ARG A 135 9.64 15.57 15.98
N LEU A 136 10.14 14.58 16.73
CA LEU A 136 10.52 13.27 16.20
C LEU A 136 9.35 12.55 15.50
N ALA A 137 8.17 12.57 16.11
CA ALA A 137 6.97 11.97 15.51
C ALA A 137 6.60 12.63 14.18
N LEU A 138 6.72 13.96 14.09
CA LEU A 138 6.41 14.72 12.88
C LEU A 138 7.43 14.50 11.77
N TYR A 139 8.72 14.39 12.09
CA TYR A 139 9.75 14.04 11.11
C TYR A 139 9.50 12.66 10.51
N ARG A 140 9.21 11.67 11.36
CA ARG A 140 8.92 10.31 10.92
C ARG A 140 7.68 10.25 10.05
N ALA A 141 6.61 10.96 10.44
CA ALA A 141 5.37 11.01 9.68
C ALA A 141 5.50 11.74 8.33
N ALA A 142 6.45 12.66 8.19
CA ALA A 142 6.64 13.43 6.95
C ALA A 142 7.60 12.79 5.96
N ALA A 143 8.36 11.77 6.35
CA ALA A 143 9.46 11.23 5.57
C ALA A 143 9.03 10.01 4.74
N ASP A 144 9.46 9.95 3.48
CA ASP A 144 9.46 8.73 2.68
C ASP A 144 10.63 7.81 3.07
N PHE A 145 11.76 8.41 3.47
CA PHE A 145 12.98 7.70 3.86
C PHE A 145 13.58 8.32 5.12
N ILE A 146 14.07 7.48 6.03
CA ILE A 146 14.80 7.92 7.22
C ILE A 146 16.25 7.43 7.12
N VAL A 147 17.20 8.36 7.14
CA VAL A 147 18.63 8.06 7.07
C VAL A 147 19.32 8.60 8.32
N ASP A 148 19.90 7.72 9.12
CA ASP A 148 20.70 8.14 10.27
C ASP A 148 22.03 8.73 9.81
N THR A 149 22.34 9.93 10.29
CA THR A 149 23.58 10.62 9.96
C THR A 149 24.62 10.49 11.06
N SER A 150 24.28 9.85 12.18
CA SER A 150 25.10 9.86 13.39
C SER A 150 26.42 9.10 13.17
N GLY A 151 27.55 9.74 13.45
CA GLY A 151 28.90 9.17 13.27
C GLY A 151 29.33 8.96 11.81
N ARG A 152 28.57 9.43 10.83
CA ARG A 152 28.78 9.15 9.39
C ARG A 152 29.26 10.37 8.61
N ALA A 153 30.09 10.14 7.60
CA ALA A 153 30.51 11.18 6.68
C ALA A 153 29.33 11.58 5.76
N PRO A 154 29.22 12.86 5.34
CA PRO A 154 28.16 13.30 4.43
C PRO A 154 28.09 12.54 3.11
N ALA A 155 29.22 11.99 2.63
CA ALA A 155 29.27 11.17 1.42
C ALA A 155 28.57 9.81 1.63
N GLU A 156 28.79 9.13 2.76
CA GLU A 156 28.14 7.85 3.07
C GLU A 156 26.62 8.00 3.23
N VAL A 157 26.19 9.10 3.86
CA VAL A 157 24.78 9.45 3.98
C VAL A 157 24.17 9.74 2.60
N MET A 158 24.90 10.47 1.74
CA MET A 158 24.47 10.74 0.37
C MET A 158 24.37 9.45 -0.46
N ASP A 159 25.31 8.51 -0.31
CA ASP A 159 25.31 7.24 -1.05
C ASP A 159 24.07 6.41 -0.69
N GLU A 160 23.73 6.30 0.60
CA GLU A 160 22.49 5.63 1.04
C GLU A 160 21.24 6.32 0.49
N ILE A 161 21.19 7.66 0.50
CA ILE A 161 20.05 8.39 -0.08
C ILE A 161 19.92 8.11 -1.58
N LEU A 162 21.04 8.05 -2.31
CA LEU A 162 21.02 7.70 -3.73
C LEU A 162 20.52 6.27 -3.96
N GLU A 163 20.95 5.31 -3.14
CA GLU A 163 20.47 3.94 -3.22
C GLU A 163 18.97 3.87 -2.96
N LEU A 164 18.47 4.54 -1.93
CA LEU A 164 17.03 4.61 -1.62
C LEU A 164 16.22 5.26 -2.74
N ILE A 165 16.71 6.37 -3.31
CA ILE A 165 16.05 7.05 -4.44
C ILE A 165 16.05 6.16 -5.69
N ARG A 166 17.15 5.46 -5.98
CA ARG A 166 17.24 4.52 -7.12
C ARG A 166 16.30 3.34 -6.92
N ALA A 167 16.35 2.70 -5.76
CA ALA A 167 15.48 1.57 -5.42
C ALA A 167 13.99 1.97 -5.46
N ALA A 168 13.65 3.21 -5.13
CA ALA A 168 12.28 3.71 -5.24
C ALA A 168 11.88 4.08 -6.68
N ALA A 169 12.84 4.33 -7.57
CA ALA A 169 12.59 4.58 -8.98
C ALA A 169 12.59 3.29 -9.83
N GLU A 170 13.03 2.17 -9.25
CA GLU A 170 12.96 0.87 -9.90
C GLU A 170 11.51 0.46 -10.15
N ARG A 171 11.32 -0.18 -11.30
CA ARG A 171 10.09 -0.86 -11.66
C ARG A 171 10.46 -2.31 -11.87
N ASP A 172 9.78 -3.18 -11.16
CA ASP A 172 9.90 -4.61 -11.37
C ASP A 172 8.76 -5.08 -12.26
N THR A 173 9.04 -6.11 -13.03
CA THR A 173 8.03 -6.82 -13.80
C THR A 173 7.98 -8.26 -13.33
N LEU A 174 6.85 -8.67 -12.77
CA LEU A 174 6.55 -10.08 -12.49
C LEU A 174 5.76 -10.64 -13.67
N HIS A 175 6.22 -11.74 -14.25
CA HIS A 175 5.49 -12.42 -15.31
C HIS A 175 4.57 -13.50 -14.72
N VAL A 176 3.29 -13.46 -15.07
CA VAL A 176 2.29 -14.48 -14.68
C VAL A 176 2.02 -15.38 -15.88
N SER A 177 2.25 -16.68 -15.75
CA SER A 177 2.12 -17.65 -16.86
C SER A 177 0.70 -18.21 -17.02
N ALA A 178 -0.34 -17.43 -16.66
CA ALA A 178 -1.74 -17.87 -16.76
C ALA A 178 -2.38 -17.49 -18.10
N GLY A 179 -2.93 -18.47 -18.82
CA GLY A 179 -3.54 -18.24 -20.14
C GLY A 179 -2.48 -17.88 -21.19
N THR A 180 -2.58 -16.69 -21.79
CA THR A 180 -1.56 -16.16 -22.72
C THR A 180 -0.36 -15.53 -22.02
N GLY A 181 -0.40 -15.46 -20.69
CA GLY A 181 0.56 -14.74 -19.87
C GLY A 181 0.34 -13.23 -19.87
N TYR A 182 0.72 -12.58 -18.78
CA TYR A 182 0.69 -11.12 -18.64
C TYR A 182 1.73 -10.65 -17.62
N ASP A 183 2.07 -9.37 -17.72
CA ASP A 183 3.05 -8.74 -16.86
C ASP A 183 2.38 -7.91 -15.75
N VAL A 184 2.96 -7.98 -14.56
CA VAL A 184 2.62 -7.16 -13.39
C VAL A 184 3.77 -6.19 -13.18
N ILE A 185 3.53 -4.92 -13.50
CA ILE A 185 4.51 -3.83 -13.34
C ILE A 185 4.33 -3.25 -11.95
N VAL A 186 5.32 -3.39 -11.08
CA VAL A 186 5.30 -2.91 -9.70
C VAL A 186 6.33 -1.80 -9.55
N GLY A 187 5.94 -0.67 -8.95
CA GLY A 187 6.88 0.40 -8.66
C GLY A 187 6.18 1.68 -8.25
N ALA A 188 6.96 2.75 -8.07
CA ALA A 188 6.41 4.07 -7.80
C ALA A 188 6.02 4.83 -9.06
N ASP A 189 5.02 5.69 -8.94
CA ASP A 189 4.64 6.64 -9.99
C ASP A 189 4.41 5.91 -11.34
N THR A 190 3.97 4.65 -11.29
CA THR A 190 3.72 3.77 -12.44
C THR A 190 2.38 4.04 -13.10
N LEU A 191 1.48 4.85 -12.50
CA LEU A 191 0.30 5.36 -13.22
C LEU A 191 0.68 6.07 -14.52
N ALA A 192 1.85 6.73 -14.57
CA ALA A 192 2.38 7.35 -15.78
C ALA A 192 2.75 6.35 -16.88
N ALA A 193 2.87 5.06 -16.57
CA ALA A 193 3.19 3.99 -17.51
C ALA A 193 1.95 3.23 -18.03
N VAL A 194 0.73 3.56 -17.57
CA VAL A 194 -0.49 2.84 -18.00
C VAL A 194 -0.70 2.92 -19.52
N GLY A 195 -0.48 4.09 -20.13
CA GLY A 195 -0.57 4.26 -21.58
C GLY A 195 0.39 3.35 -22.36
N GLU A 196 1.65 3.28 -21.93
CA GLU A 196 2.63 2.38 -22.54
C GLU A 196 2.26 0.90 -22.34
N ALA A 197 1.74 0.52 -21.17
CA ALA A 197 1.28 -0.84 -20.91
C ALA A 197 0.10 -1.22 -21.84
N VAL A 198 -0.88 -0.33 -22.03
CA VAL A 198 -1.99 -0.56 -22.98
C VAL A 198 -1.46 -0.73 -24.40
N LYS A 199 -0.56 0.16 -24.84
CA LYS A 199 0.01 0.13 -26.19
C LYS A 199 0.88 -1.10 -26.46
N ALA A 200 1.58 -1.59 -25.44
CA ALA A 200 2.44 -2.77 -25.55
C ALA A 200 1.64 -4.08 -25.61
N THR A 201 0.48 -4.13 -24.95
CA THR A 201 -0.28 -5.38 -24.74
C THR A 201 -1.57 -5.45 -25.54
N THR A 202 -2.00 -4.36 -26.17
CA THR A 202 -3.26 -4.29 -26.92
C THR A 202 -3.09 -3.48 -28.21
N SER A 203 -4.04 -3.62 -29.13
CA SER A 203 -4.16 -2.75 -30.32
C SER A 203 -5.09 -1.55 -30.06
N ALA A 204 -5.33 -1.19 -28.79
CA ALA A 204 -6.39 -0.27 -28.44
C ALA A 204 -6.09 1.17 -28.87
N THR A 205 -7.03 1.78 -29.60
CA THR A 205 -6.99 3.22 -29.92
C THR A 205 -7.92 4.05 -29.04
N ARG A 206 -8.89 3.38 -28.39
CA ARG A 206 -9.82 3.95 -27.43
C ARG A 206 -9.89 3.11 -26.17
N VAL A 207 -9.88 3.76 -25.03
CA VAL A 207 -9.96 3.16 -23.70
C VAL A 207 -11.14 3.71 -22.93
N VAL A 208 -11.79 2.87 -22.14
CA VAL A 208 -12.69 3.33 -21.07
C VAL A 208 -12.05 3.03 -19.72
N ILE A 209 -11.76 4.08 -18.96
CA ILE A 209 -11.33 3.98 -17.56
C ILE A 209 -12.59 3.76 -16.72
N VAL A 210 -12.63 2.67 -15.97
CA VAL A 210 -13.70 2.37 -15.00
C VAL A 210 -13.13 2.55 -13.60
N SER A 211 -13.79 3.36 -12.78
CA SER A 211 -13.36 3.69 -11.42
C SER A 211 -14.57 3.99 -10.53
N ASP A 212 -14.32 4.25 -9.24
CA ASP A 212 -15.35 4.61 -8.27
C ASP A 212 -15.27 6.08 -7.82
N THR A 213 -16.27 6.53 -7.07
CA THR A 213 -16.38 7.93 -6.59
C THR A 213 -15.25 8.37 -5.65
N ASN A 214 -14.52 7.44 -5.02
CA ASN A 214 -13.36 7.76 -4.17
C ASN A 214 -12.06 7.84 -4.97
N VAL A 215 -11.85 6.92 -5.90
CA VAL A 215 -10.58 6.74 -6.62
C VAL A 215 -10.48 7.68 -7.83
N ALA A 216 -11.57 7.85 -8.59
CA ALA A 216 -11.54 8.61 -9.83
C ALA A 216 -11.03 10.06 -9.64
N PRO A 217 -11.50 10.84 -8.63
CA PRO A 217 -11.03 12.21 -8.41
C PRO A 217 -9.55 12.31 -8.05
N LEU A 218 -8.94 11.23 -7.56
CA LEU A 218 -7.53 11.20 -7.16
C LEU A 218 -6.61 10.85 -8.32
N TYR A 219 -7.02 9.91 -9.18
CA TYR A 219 -6.07 9.23 -10.09
C TYR A 219 -6.50 9.13 -11.55
N ALA A 220 -7.77 9.38 -11.90
CA ALA A 220 -8.24 9.21 -13.28
C ALA A 220 -7.53 10.18 -14.26
N ASP A 221 -7.23 11.41 -13.82
CA ASP A 221 -6.52 12.41 -14.63
C ASP A 221 -5.08 11.98 -14.95
N ALA A 222 -4.39 11.34 -13.99
CA ALA A 222 -3.03 10.83 -14.21
C ALA A 222 -3.03 9.71 -15.26
N VAL A 223 -3.99 8.78 -15.18
CA VAL A 223 -4.14 7.69 -16.17
C VAL A 223 -4.55 8.23 -17.53
N THR A 224 -5.50 9.16 -17.58
CA THR A 224 -5.92 9.84 -18.82
C THR A 224 -4.75 10.55 -19.49
N THR A 225 -3.91 11.24 -18.72
CA THR A 225 -2.70 11.91 -19.21
C THR A 225 -1.70 10.89 -19.77
N SER A 226 -1.51 9.75 -19.09
CA SER A 226 -0.64 8.66 -19.56
C SER A 226 -1.11 8.10 -20.90
N LEU A 227 -2.42 7.85 -21.06
CA LEU A 227 -3.02 7.34 -22.29
C LEU A 227 -2.91 8.36 -23.45
N ALA A 228 -3.22 9.63 -23.19
CA ALA A 228 -3.11 10.70 -24.18
C ALA A 228 -1.65 10.88 -24.65
N GLY A 229 -0.67 10.73 -23.76
CA GLY A 229 0.76 10.82 -24.07
C GLY A 229 1.24 9.81 -25.12
N VAL A 230 0.52 8.70 -25.29
CA VAL A 230 0.79 7.68 -26.32
C VAL A 230 -0.21 7.68 -27.48
N GLY A 231 -1.11 8.68 -27.53
CA GLY A 231 -2.09 8.87 -28.59
C GLY A 231 -3.36 8.01 -28.46
N ILE A 232 -3.70 7.55 -27.25
CA ILE A 232 -4.92 6.77 -26.98
C ILE A 232 -6.00 7.70 -26.42
N GLU A 233 -7.19 7.68 -27.03
CA GLU A 233 -8.35 8.41 -26.50
C GLU A 233 -8.94 7.68 -25.29
N ALA A 234 -9.29 8.41 -24.24
CA ALA A 234 -9.83 7.82 -23.02
C ALA A 234 -11.10 8.53 -22.55
N ASP A 235 -12.13 7.75 -22.24
CA ASP A 235 -13.31 8.21 -21.50
C ASP A 235 -13.30 7.61 -20.09
N THR A 236 -13.82 8.33 -19.09
CA THR A 236 -13.98 7.80 -17.72
C THR A 236 -15.45 7.48 -17.42
N VAL A 237 -15.68 6.34 -16.76
CA VAL A 237 -16.95 5.90 -16.19
C VAL A 237 -16.74 5.71 -14.69
N VAL A 238 -17.59 6.38 -13.90
CA VAL A 238 -17.52 6.37 -12.44
C VAL A 238 -18.82 5.80 -11.88
N PHE A 239 -18.71 4.88 -10.93
CA PHE A 239 -19.84 4.36 -10.15
C PHE A 239 -19.62 4.60 -8.64
N GLU A 240 -20.65 4.40 -7.83
CA GLU A 240 -20.55 4.64 -6.38
C GLU A 240 -19.56 3.69 -5.70
N ALA A 241 -18.70 4.20 -4.83
CA ALA A 241 -17.74 3.38 -4.10
C ALA A 241 -18.41 2.45 -3.06
N GLY A 242 -17.80 1.28 -2.85
CA GLY A 242 -18.18 0.31 -1.83
C GLY A 242 -18.68 -1.02 -2.36
N GLU A 243 -18.67 -2.03 -1.50
CA GLU A 243 -19.02 -3.42 -1.83
C GLU A 243 -20.46 -3.56 -2.37
N ALA A 244 -21.40 -2.73 -1.92
CA ALA A 244 -22.78 -2.74 -2.39
C ALA A 244 -22.92 -2.50 -3.90
N SER A 245 -21.95 -1.81 -4.51
CA SER A 245 -21.90 -1.58 -5.95
C SER A 245 -21.47 -2.81 -6.73
N LYS A 246 -20.93 -3.85 -6.08
CA LYS A 246 -20.50 -5.10 -6.70
C LYS A 246 -21.70 -5.99 -7.08
N SER A 247 -22.62 -5.46 -7.88
CA SER A 247 -23.91 -6.08 -8.19
C SER A 247 -24.10 -6.27 -9.69
N TRP A 248 -25.09 -7.10 -10.04
CA TRP A 248 -25.49 -7.32 -11.44
C TRP A 248 -25.96 -6.04 -12.12
N GLU A 249 -26.66 -5.18 -11.39
CA GLU A 249 -27.18 -3.90 -11.89
C GLU A 249 -26.05 -2.94 -12.28
N THR A 250 -25.01 -2.83 -11.44
CA THR A 250 -23.84 -2.01 -11.74
C THR A 250 -23.09 -2.56 -12.94
N ALA A 251 -22.87 -3.89 -13.01
CA ALA A 251 -22.22 -4.50 -14.17
C ALA A 251 -23.02 -4.27 -15.47
N GLY A 252 -24.35 -4.42 -15.43
CA GLY A 252 -25.21 -4.11 -16.58
C GLY A 252 -25.09 -2.65 -17.03
N THR A 253 -25.10 -1.73 -16.07
CA THR A 253 -24.89 -0.30 -16.33
C THR A 253 -23.53 -0.05 -16.96
N LEU A 254 -22.46 -0.66 -16.45
CA LEU A 254 -21.11 -0.54 -17.02
C LEU A 254 -21.07 -1.02 -18.47
N VAL A 255 -21.66 -2.19 -18.77
CA VAL A 255 -21.75 -2.73 -20.14
C VAL A 255 -22.49 -1.77 -21.08
N GLU A 256 -23.60 -1.16 -20.63
CA GLU A 256 -24.29 -0.11 -21.39
C GLU A 256 -23.43 1.13 -21.61
N GLN A 257 -22.66 1.56 -20.61
CA GLN A 257 -21.75 2.70 -20.72
C GLN A 257 -20.62 2.45 -21.71
N LEU A 258 -20.09 1.22 -21.80
CA LEU A 258 -19.12 0.81 -22.83
C LEU A 258 -19.75 0.90 -24.24
N ALA A 259 -20.99 0.42 -24.39
CA ALA A 259 -21.73 0.48 -25.66
C ALA A 259 -22.03 1.92 -26.10
N ASN A 260 -22.48 2.77 -25.18
CA ASN A 260 -22.84 4.17 -25.45
C ASN A 260 -21.63 5.01 -25.89
N ARG A 261 -20.45 4.69 -25.37
CA ARG A 261 -19.15 5.27 -25.81
C ARG A 261 -18.61 4.65 -27.09
N ARG A 262 -19.33 3.68 -27.67
CA ARG A 262 -18.97 2.96 -28.89
C ARG A 262 -17.61 2.29 -28.78
N LEU A 263 -17.28 1.74 -27.62
CA LEU A 263 -16.05 0.97 -27.46
C LEU A 263 -16.08 -0.23 -28.41
N GLY A 264 -15.18 -0.26 -29.38
CA GLY A 264 -15.05 -1.34 -30.35
C GLY A 264 -14.37 -2.58 -29.77
N ARG A 265 -14.23 -3.63 -30.59
CA ARG A 265 -13.42 -4.82 -30.23
C ARG A 265 -11.92 -4.52 -30.20
N ASP A 266 -11.53 -3.45 -30.86
CA ASP A 266 -10.21 -2.82 -30.87
C ASP A 266 -10.09 -1.75 -29.77
N GLY A 267 -10.95 -1.77 -28.76
CA GLY A 267 -10.82 -0.95 -27.56
C GLY A 267 -10.35 -1.77 -26.35
N ALA A 268 -10.07 -1.10 -25.24
CA ALA A 268 -9.72 -1.75 -23.97
C ALA A 268 -10.39 -1.06 -22.77
N VAL A 269 -10.46 -1.79 -21.65
CA VAL A 269 -10.91 -1.26 -20.35
C VAL A 269 -9.70 -1.09 -19.45
N VAL A 270 -9.64 0.02 -18.72
CA VAL A 270 -8.69 0.21 -17.61
C VAL A 270 -9.49 0.20 -16.31
N ALA A 271 -9.25 -0.79 -15.45
CA ALA A 271 -9.87 -0.91 -14.14
C ALA A 271 -9.02 -0.19 -13.10
N LEU A 272 -9.39 1.05 -12.75
CA LEU A 272 -8.66 1.92 -11.83
C LEU A 272 -9.34 1.95 -10.46
N GLY A 273 -8.88 1.13 -9.51
CA GLY A 273 -9.47 1.08 -8.18
C GLY A 273 -9.07 -0.12 -7.33
N GLY A 274 -9.82 -0.33 -6.24
CA GLY A 274 -9.68 -1.52 -5.40
C GLY A 274 -10.27 -2.79 -6.02
N GLY A 275 -10.41 -3.85 -5.21
CA GLY A 275 -10.90 -5.15 -5.70
C GLY A 275 -12.30 -5.11 -6.32
N VAL A 276 -13.20 -4.27 -5.78
CA VAL A 276 -14.56 -4.08 -6.34
C VAL A 276 -14.51 -3.54 -7.77
N VAL A 277 -13.72 -2.50 -8.01
CA VAL A 277 -13.53 -1.95 -9.37
C VAL A 277 -12.91 -2.99 -10.28
N GLY A 278 -11.87 -3.69 -9.82
CA GLY A 278 -11.19 -4.73 -10.60
C GLY A 278 -12.12 -5.86 -11.05
N ASP A 279 -12.98 -6.33 -10.14
CA ASP A 279 -13.96 -7.39 -10.42
C ASP A 279 -15.08 -6.93 -11.36
N LEU A 280 -15.67 -5.76 -11.10
CA LEU A 280 -16.76 -5.21 -11.92
C LEU A 280 -16.28 -4.86 -13.32
N ALA A 281 -15.18 -4.13 -13.43
CA ALA A 281 -14.62 -3.71 -14.72
C ALA A 281 -14.12 -4.92 -15.52
N GLY A 282 -13.46 -5.86 -14.84
CA GLY A 282 -13.02 -7.12 -15.45
C GLY A 282 -14.19 -7.96 -15.96
N PHE A 283 -15.27 -8.07 -15.19
CA PHE A 283 -16.46 -8.82 -15.59
C PHE A 283 -17.19 -8.13 -16.75
N ALA A 284 -17.36 -6.80 -16.69
CA ALA A 284 -17.93 -6.02 -17.78
C ALA A 284 -17.11 -6.17 -19.07
N ALA A 285 -15.77 -6.12 -18.98
CA ALA A 285 -14.87 -6.35 -20.11
C ALA A 285 -15.00 -7.77 -20.69
N ALA A 286 -15.17 -8.79 -19.84
CA ALA A 286 -15.33 -10.18 -20.26
C ALA A 286 -16.62 -10.43 -21.06
N VAL A 287 -17.73 -9.78 -20.68
CA VAL A 287 -19.04 -10.02 -21.30
C VAL A 287 -19.34 -9.04 -22.44
N TYR A 288 -18.82 -7.82 -22.39
CA TYR A 288 -19.04 -6.81 -23.44
C TYR A 288 -18.45 -7.26 -24.77
N VAL A 289 -19.26 -7.27 -25.82
CA VAL A 289 -18.93 -7.79 -27.17
C VAL A 289 -18.24 -9.17 -27.19
N ARG A 290 -18.46 -9.98 -26.14
CA ARG A 290 -17.82 -11.28 -25.88
C ARG A 290 -16.31 -11.21 -25.55
N GLY A 291 -15.88 -10.10 -24.97
CA GLY A 291 -14.52 -9.92 -24.48
C GLY A 291 -13.82 -8.74 -25.13
N VAL A 292 -13.34 -7.82 -24.30
CA VAL A 292 -12.32 -6.81 -24.64
C VAL A 292 -11.15 -6.90 -23.66
N PRO A 293 -9.93 -6.53 -24.07
CA PRO A 293 -8.79 -6.42 -23.18
C PRO A 293 -9.09 -5.58 -21.93
N VAL A 294 -8.54 -5.99 -20.79
CA VAL A 294 -8.59 -5.23 -19.54
C VAL A 294 -7.19 -5.04 -18.96
N ILE A 295 -6.88 -3.83 -18.54
CA ILE A 295 -5.66 -3.50 -17.79
C ILE A 295 -6.11 -3.23 -16.35
N GLN A 296 -5.54 -3.96 -15.39
CA GLN A 296 -5.82 -3.75 -13.97
C GLN A 296 -4.86 -2.70 -13.42
N VAL A 297 -5.39 -1.67 -12.75
CA VAL A 297 -4.62 -0.62 -12.09
C VAL A 297 -5.05 -0.56 -10.62
N PRO A 298 -4.60 -1.55 -9.81
CA PRO A 298 -5.02 -1.70 -8.43
C PRO A 298 -4.55 -0.55 -7.52
N THR A 299 -5.47 0.07 -6.78
CA THR A 299 -5.20 1.22 -5.89
C THR A 299 -5.35 0.94 -4.40
N SER A 300 -5.57 -0.32 -4.02
CA SER A 300 -5.54 -0.78 -2.62
C SER A 300 -4.46 -1.84 -2.46
N LEU A 301 -3.83 -1.93 -1.28
CA LEU A 301 -2.77 -2.92 -1.05
C LEU A 301 -3.31 -4.34 -1.29
N LEU A 302 -4.51 -4.65 -0.79
CA LEU A 302 -5.18 -5.93 -1.02
C LEU A 302 -5.33 -6.23 -2.51
N ALA A 303 -5.73 -5.26 -3.33
CA ALA A 303 -5.86 -5.48 -4.77
C ALA A 303 -4.51 -5.68 -5.46
N GLN A 304 -3.45 -5.00 -5.00
CA GLN A 304 -2.09 -5.12 -5.55
C GLN A 304 -1.47 -6.50 -5.29
N VAL A 305 -1.75 -7.08 -4.12
CA VAL A 305 -1.15 -8.36 -3.70
C VAL A 305 -2.06 -9.57 -3.95
N ASP A 306 -3.36 -9.34 -4.09
CA ASP A 306 -4.35 -10.38 -4.20
C ASP A 306 -5.27 -10.18 -5.43
N SER A 307 -6.32 -9.36 -5.34
CA SER A 307 -7.47 -9.48 -6.25
C SER A 307 -7.20 -9.14 -7.72
N SER A 308 -6.16 -8.35 -8.04
CA SER A 308 -5.80 -8.05 -9.44
C SER A 308 -5.11 -9.21 -10.16
N LEU A 309 -4.78 -10.29 -9.43
CA LEU A 309 -4.01 -11.43 -9.94
C LEU A 309 -4.90 -12.68 -10.09
N GLY A 310 -4.82 -13.32 -11.26
CA GLY A 310 -5.47 -14.60 -11.55
C GLY A 310 -6.80 -14.54 -12.29
N GLY A 311 -7.22 -13.35 -12.72
CA GLY A 311 -8.30 -13.16 -13.70
C GLY A 311 -9.68 -13.58 -13.22
N LYS A 312 -9.88 -13.74 -11.92
CA LYS A 312 -11.24 -13.88 -11.36
C LYS A 312 -11.90 -12.52 -11.40
N THR A 313 -13.07 -12.46 -12.00
CA THR A 313 -13.88 -11.25 -12.09
C THR A 313 -15.33 -11.63 -11.86
N GLY A 314 -16.13 -10.75 -11.27
CA GLY A 314 -17.53 -11.09 -11.02
C GLY A 314 -18.29 -10.08 -10.18
N VAL A 315 -19.52 -10.47 -9.88
CA VAL A 315 -20.47 -9.70 -9.10
C VAL A 315 -21.15 -10.58 -8.07
N ASP A 316 -21.64 -9.92 -7.03
CA ASP A 316 -22.47 -10.53 -6.02
C ASP A 316 -23.91 -10.66 -6.54
N LEU A 317 -24.57 -11.73 -6.09
CA LEU A 317 -26.00 -11.93 -6.28
C LEU A 317 -26.68 -11.84 -4.90
N PRO A 318 -28.01 -11.59 -4.83
CA PRO A 318 -28.74 -11.66 -3.57
C PRO A 318 -28.58 -13.01 -2.84
N SER A 319 -28.27 -14.08 -3.57
CA SER A 319 -28.01 -15.42 -3.05
C SER A 319 -26.58 -15.64 -2.52
N GLY A 320 -25.66 -14.69 -2.70
CA GLY A 320 -24.29 -14.77 -2.20
C GLY A 320 -23.24 -14.05 -3.05
N LYS A 321 -22.06 -13.87 -2.45
CA LYS A 321 -20.92 -13.17 -3.07
C LYS A 321 -20.25 -13.93 -4.21
N ASN A 322 -19.75 -13.20 -5.20
CA ASN A 322 -18.96 -13.70 -6.33
C ASN A 322 -19.59 -14.90 -7.08
N LEU A 323 -20.93 -15.00 -7.08
CA LEU A 323 -21.62 -16.15 -7.65
C LEU A 323 -21.78 -16.06 -9.17
N ALA A 324 -21.79 -14.85 -9.73
CA ALA A 324 -21.78 -14.62 -11.16
C ALA A 324 -20.44 -14.00 -11.54
N GLY A 325 -19.73 -14.61 -12.48
CA GLY A 325 -18.39 -14.15 -12.83
C GLY A 325 -17.80 -14.84 -14.05
N ALA A 326 -16.59 -14.43 -14.39
CA ALA A 326 -15.80 -14.99 -15.49
C ALA A 326 -14.33 -15.08 -15.09
N PHE A 327 -13.64 -16.08 -15.64
CA PHE A 327 -12.18 -16.10 -15.68
C PHE A 327 -11.73 -15.29 -16.90
N TRP A 328 -11.33 -14.04 -16.68
CA TRP A 328 -10.87 -13.09 -17.68
C TRP A 328 -9.52 -12.51 -17.26
N GLN A 329 -8.44 -12.96 -17.90
CA GLN A 329 -7.09 -12.51 -17.55
C GLN A 329 -6.87 -11.07 -18.03
N PRO A 330 -6.18 -10.24 -17.24
CA PRO A 330 -5.78 -8.93 -17.70
C PRO A 330 -4.70 -9.03 -18.78
N SER A 331 -4.60 -8.01 -19.63
CA SER A 331 -3.49 -7.84 -20.57
C SER A 331 -2.22 -7.33 -19.88
N ALA A 332 -2.39 -6.57 -18.79
CA ALA A 332 -1.32 -6.14 -17.89
C ALA A 332 -1.92 -5.73 -16.53
N VAL A 333 -1.08 -5.76 -15.49
CA VAL A 333 -1.37 -5.15 -14.18
C VAL A 333 -0.34 -4.05 -13.94
N VAL A 334 -0.79 -2.84 -13.60
CA VAL A 334 0.08 -1.70 -13.26
C VAL A 334 -0.15 -1.34 -11.79
N SER A 335 0.77 -1.79 -10.94
CA SER A 335 0.73 -1.63 -9.49
C SER A 335 1.59 -0.44 -9.07
N ASP A 336 0.97 0.72 -8.89
CA ASP A 336 1.63 1.92 -8.39
C ASP A 336 1.56 1.94 -6.86
N ILE A 337 2.70 1.79 -6.19
CA ILE A 337 2.73 1.81 -4.72
C ILE A 337 2.58 3.21 -4.13
N SER A 338 2.73 4.27 -4.94
CA SER A 338 2.56 5.66 -4.49
C SER A 338 1.09 6.01 -4.23
N VAL A 339 0.14 5.31 -4.85
CA VAL A 339 -1.30 5.53 -4.61
C VAL A 339 -1.72 5.05 -3.21
N LEU A 340 -0.95 4.16 -2.59
CA LEU A 340 -1.24 3.62 -1.27
C LEU A 340 -1.08 4.68 -0.17
N ALA A 341 -0.47 5.84 -0.46
CA ALA A 341 -0.34 6.94 0.49
C ALA A 341 -1.70 7.53 0.90
N THR A 342 -2.74 7.46 0.05
CA THR A 342 -4.08 7.97 0.38
C THR A 342 -5.05 6.90 0.89
N LEU A 343 -4.60 5.65 0.96
CA LEU A 343 -5.46 4.53 1.36
C LEU A 343 -5.85 4.67 2.84
N PRO A 344 -7.12 4.48 3.25
CA PRO A 344 -7.48 4.49 4.67
C PRO A 344 -6.75 3.41 5.47
N ASP A 345 -6.46 3.65 6.75
CA ASP A 345 -5.68 2.73 7.59
C ASP A 345 -6.32 1.33 7.72
N ALA A 346 -7.65 1.25 7.79
CA ALA A 346 -8.35 -0.04 7.84
C ALA A 346 -8.12 -0.88 6.57
N GLU A 347 -8.11 -0.25 5.40
CA GLU A 347 -7.84 -0.90 4.11
C GLU A 347 -6.36 -1.25 3.94
N TRP A 348 -5.46 -0.41 4.50
CA TRP A 348 -4.03 -0.69 4.59
C TRP A 348 -3.74 -1.95 5.40
N VAL A 349 -4.27 -2.03 6.63
CA VAL A 349 -4.16 -3.21 7.48
C VAL A 349 -4.77 -4.43 6.80
N SER A 350 -5.93 -4.26 6.13
CA SER A 350 -6.55 -5.35 5.38
C SER A 350 -5.63 -5.95 4.32
N GLY A 351 -4.87 -5.12 3.60
CA GLY A 351 -3.86 -5.60 2.65
C GLY A 351 -2.64 -6.23 3.32
N LEU A 352 -2.17 -5.70 4.45
CA LEU A 352 -1.03 -6.25 5.19
C LEU A 352 -1.31 -7.67 5.72
N VAL A 353 -2.55 -7.97 6.10
CA VAL A 353 -2.93 -9.34 6.49
C VAL A 353 -2.76 -10.32 5.33
N GLU A 354 -3.14 -9.91 4.11
CA GLU A 354 -2.95 -10.73 2.90
C GLU A 354 -1.47 -10.90 2.54
N VAL A 355 -0.64 -9.88 2.79
CA VAL A 355 0.83 -9.98 2.71
C VAL A 355 1.35 -11.00 3.73
N ALA A 356 0.90 -10.96 4.98
CA ALA A 356 1.30 -11.91 6.02
C ALA A 356 0.91 -13.35 5.68
N LYS A 357 -0.32 -13.54 5.17
CA LYS A 357 -0.80 -14.83 4.65
C LYS A 357 0.13 -15.35 3.56
N SER A 358 0.51 -14.49 2.61
CA SER A 358 1.39 -14.85 1.50
C SER A 358 2.80 -15.20 1.98
N ALA A 359 3.38 -14.43 2.91
CA ALA A 359 4.69 -14.71 3.47
C ALA A 359 4.76 -16.06 4.19
N LEU A 360 3.77 -16.34 5.06
CA LEU A 360 3.67 -17.60 5.78
C LEU A 360 3.50 -18.81 4.85
N LEU A 361 2.74 -18.64 3.76
CA LEU A 361 2.56 -19.68 2.75
C LEU A 361 3.77 -19.85 1.83
N ALA A 362 4.55 -18.78 1.60
CA ALA A 362 5.72 -18.79 0.74
C ALA A 362 6.91 -19.48 1.40
N GLY A 363 7.21 -19.16 2.66
CA GLY A 363 8.37 -19.74 3.32
C GLY A 363 8.91 -18.97 4.52
N GLU A 364 9.92 -19.58 5.14
CA GLU A 364 10.64 -19.02 6.29
C GLU A 364 11.36 -17.71 5.95
N ALA A 365 11.98 -17.63 4.78
CA ALA A 365 12.75 -16.45 4.36
C ALA A 365 11.84 -15.23 4.18
N GLU A 366 10.70 -15.43 3.53
CA GLU A 366 9.67 -14.41 3.28
C GLU A 366 9.02 -13.97 4.59
N THR A 367 8.73 -14.91 5.48
CA THR A 367 8.19 -14.61 6.82
C THR A 367 9.18 -13.77 7.63
N ALA A 368 10.44 -14.19 7.71
CA ALA A 368 11.48 -13.47 8.45
C ALA A 368 11.76 -12.06 7.87
N ALA A 369 11.76 -11.92 6.55
CA ALA A 369 11.89 -10.61 5.90
C ALA A 369 10.71 -9.68 6.25
N LEU A 370 9.48 -10.20 6.22
CA LEU A 370 8.29 -9.42 6.59
C LEU A 370 8.30 -9.02 8.07
N GLU A 371 8.79 -9.89 8.96
CA GLU A 371 8.94 -9.57 10.40
C GLU A 371 9.90 -8.40 10.64
N VAL A 372 10.98 -8.30 9.86
CA VAL A 372 11.92 -7.17 9.89
C VAL A 372 11.26 -5.90 9.36
N ASP A 373 10.53 -6.01 8.26
CA ASP A 373 9.89 -4.88 7.57
C ASP A 373 8.58 -4.43 8.24
N ALA A 374 7.99 -5.21 9.15
CA ALA A 374 6.67 -4.94 9.75
C ALA A 374 6.56 -3.51 10.32
N ARG A 375 7.60 -3.06 11.03
CA ARG A 375 7.63 -1.69 11.57
C ARG A 375 7.67 -0.63 10.47
N HIS A 376 8.41 -0.88 9.39
CA HIS A 376 8.51 0.03 8.25
C HIS A 376 7.18 0.09 7.48
N LEU A 377 6.47 -1.04 7.36
CA LEU A 377 5.14 -1.13 6.77
C LEU A 377 4.07 -0.36 7.55
N LEU A 378 4.13 -0.32 8.88
CA LEU A 378 3.24 0.53 9.68
C LEU A 378 3.34 2.02 9.32
N PHE A 379 4.51 2.46 8.85
CA PHE A 379 4.74 3.83 8.38
C PHE A 379 4.65 3.97 6.85
N ARG A 380 4.21 2.93 6.14
CA ARG A 380 4.13 2.88 4.68
C ARG A 380 5.45 3.24 3.99
N ASP A 381 6.57 2.82 4.59
CA ASP A 381 7.90 3.00 4.01
C ASP A 381 7.94 2.42 2.59
N HIS A 382 8.36 3.24 1.64
CA HIS A 382 8.17 2.94 0.23
C HIS A 382 8.98 1.71 -0.24
N VAL A 383 10.14 1.43 0.36
CA VAL A 383 10.92 0.23 0.03
C VAL A 383 10.26 -1.00 0.63
N ALA A 384 9.86 -0.93 1.90
CA ALA A 384 9.16 -2.03 2.57
C ALA A 384 7.84 -2.36 1.85
N VAL A 385 7.05 -1.35 1.45
CA VAL A 385 5.81 -1.54 0.67
C VAL A 385 6.11 -2.23 -0.67
N ARG A 386 7.12 -1.77 -1.41
CA ARG A 386 7.53 -2.41 -2.68
C ARG A 386 7.87 -3.88 -2.45
N ASN A 387 8.73 -4.18 -1.49
CA ASN A 387 9.16 -5.55 -1.18
C ASN A 387 7.98 -6.44 -0.80
N ALA A 388 7.08 -5.94 0.05
CA ALA A 388 5.87 -6.65 0.45
C ALA A 388 4.96 -6.96 -0.74
N VAL A 389 4.75 -5.98 -1.64
CA VAL A 389 3.95 -6.18 -2.86
C VAL A 389 4.61 -7.20 -3.78
N LEU A 390 5.91 -7.11 -4.03
CA LEU A 390 6.63 -8.04 -4.90
C LEU A 390 6.58 -9.47 -4.38
N MET A 391 6.82 -9.65 -3.07
CA MET A 391 6.78 -10.96 -2.43
C MET A 391 5.37 -11.56 -2.55
N ALA A 392 4.34 -10.83 -2.12
CA ALA A 392 2.98 -11.37 -2.08
C ALA A 392 2.40 -11.57 -3.48
N ALA A 393 2.56 -10.60 -4.39
CA ALA A 393 2.15 -10.73 -5.78
C ALA A 393 2.92 -11.84 -6.51
N GLY A 394 4.22 -11.99 -6.23
CA GLY A 394 5.06 -13.05 -6.79
C GLY A 394 4.63 -14.43 -6.33
N PHE A 395 4.35 -14.60 -5.02
CA PHE A 395 3.79 -15.83 -4.48
C PHE A 395 2.42 -16.14 -5.08
N LYS A 396 1.52 -15.16 -5.17
CA LYS A 396 0.22 -15.38 -5.79
C LYS A 396 0.35 -15.73 -7.27
N ALA A 397 1.26 -15.07 -7.99
CA ALA A 397 1.54 -15.35 -9.40
C ALA A 397 2.04 -16.79 -9.62
N SER A 398 2.90 -17.32 -8.73
CA SER A 398 3.37 -18.71 -8.83
C SER A 398 2.22 -19.69 -8.61
N VAL A 399 1.42 -19.50 -7.57
CA VAL A 399 0.24 -20.35 -7.28
C VAL A 399 -0.78 -20.31 -8.41
N VAL A 400 -1.06 -19.14 -8.97
CA VAL A 400 -1.98 -18.97 -10.11
C VAL A 400 -1.44 -19.61 -11.38
N SER A 401 -0.13 -19.52 -11.62
CA SER A 401 0.51 -20.14 -12.78
C SER A 401 0.47 -21.68 -12.70
N ASP A 402 0.59 -22.22 -11.50
CA ASP A 402 0.52 -23.66 -11.25
C ASP A 402 -0.94 -24.20 -11.31
N ASP A 403 -1.94 -23.39 -10.93
CA ASP A 403 -3.34 -23.81 -10.87
C ASP A 403 -4.33 -22.67 -11.21
N VAL A 404 -4.50 -22.42 -12.52
CA VAL A 404 -5.35 -21.35 -13.06
C VAL A 404 -6.85 -21.51 -12.66
N ARG A 405 -7.33 -22.75 -12.47
CA ARG A 405 -8.76 -23.08 -12.28
C ARG A 405 -9.13 -23.60 -10.89
N GLU A 406 -8.24 -23.52 -9.91
CA GLU A 406 -8.49 -23.93 -8.52
C GLU A 406 -8.84 -25.41 -8.35
N SER A 407 -8.01 -26.26 -8.94
CA SER A 407 -8.14 -27.71 -8.91
C SER A 407 -7.12 -28.42 -8.00
N GLY A 408 -6.21 -27.68 -7.36
CA GLY A 408 -5.12 -28.22 -6.54
C GLY A 408 -4.46 -27.18 -5.63
N SER A 409 -3.26 -26.70 -5.99
CA SER A 409 -2.37 -25.91 -5.12
C SER A 409 -2.99 -24.60 -4.61
N ARG A 410 -3.96 -24.04 -5.32
CA ARG A 410 -4.60 -22.78 -4.96
C ARG A 410 -5.49 -22.85 -3.72
N GLU A 411 -5.80 -24.05 -3.22
CA GLU A 411 -6.50 -24.22 -1.94
C GLU A 411 -5.76 -23.55 -0.77
N CYS A 412 -4.42 -23.47 -0.81
CA CYS A 412 -3.60 -22.87 0.24
C CYS A 412 -3.92 -21.40 0.50
N LEU A 413 -4.36 -20.67 -0.52
CA LEU A 413 -4.73 -19.25 -0.41
C LEU A 413 -5.95 -19.02 0.51
N ASN A 414 -6.66 -20.09 0.89
CA ASN A 414 -7.76 -20.06 1.84
C ASN A 414 -7.31 -20.14 3.30
N LEU A 415 -6.01 -20.06 3.62
CA LEU A 415 -5.54 -19.92 5.00
C LEU A 415 -6.30 -18.77 5.70
N GLY A 416 -6.92 -19.10 6.82
CA GLY A 416 -7.80 -18.20 7.60
C GLY A 416 -9.18 -17.89 7.02
N HIS A 417 -9.42 -18.14 5.73
CA HIS A 417 -10.66 -17.71 5.06
C HIS A 417 -11.91 -18.48 5.51
N THR A 418 -11.78 -19.75 5.91
CA THR A 418 -12.93 -20.55 6.36
C THR A 418 -13.62 -19.92 7.58
N PHE A 419 -12.85 -19.53 8.59
CA PHE A 419 -13.40 -18.83 9.77
C PHE A 419 -13.68 -17.36 9.45
N GLY A 420 -12.80 -16.68 8.71
CA GLY A 420 -12.98 -15.27 8.35
C GLY A 420 -14.29 -15.00 7.61
N HIS A 421 -14.61 -15.77 6.57
CA HIS A 421 -15.87 -15.61 5.85
C HIS A 421 -17.10 -15.91 6.72
N ALA A 422 -17.00 -16.88 7.63
CA ALA A 422 -18.08 -17.16 8.57
C ALA A 422 -18.32 -15.98 9.51
N LEU A 423 -17.24 -15.37 10.01
CA LEU A 423 -17.31 -14.16 10.83
C LEU A 423 -17.94 -12.98 10.07
N GLU A 424 -17.51 -12.72 8.83
CA GLU A 424 -18.10 -11.65 7.99
C GLU A 424 -19.60 -11.88 7.75
N ARG A 425 -20.01 -13.13 7.53
CA ARG A 425 -21.42 -13.49 7.33
C ARG A 425 -22.26 -13.25 8.60
N VAL A 426 -21.76 -13.65 9.76
CA VAL A 426 -22.48 -13.54 11.03
C VAL A 426 -22.61 -12.09 11.48
N LEU A 427 -21.53 -11.30 11.35
CA LEU A 427 -21.55 -9.88 11.72
C LEU A 427 -22.28 -8.99 10.71
N GLY A 428 -22.47 -9.49 9.49
CA GLY A 428 -22.93 -8.70 8.36
C GLY A 428 -21.74 -8.04 7.64
N TYR A 429 -21.80 -8.07 6.31
CA TYR A 429 -20.72 -7.54 5.47
C TYR A 429 -20.48 -6.05 5.74
N GLY A 430 -19.21 -5.70 5.99
CA GLY A 430 -18.78 -4.34 6.30
C GLY A 430 -18.74 -3.99 7.79
N ALA A 431 -19.20 -4.87 8.69
CA ALA A 431 -19.06 -4.66 10.14
C ALA A 431 -17.62 -4.79 10.63
N VAL A 432 -16.83 -5.67 10.00
CA VAL A 432 -15.38 -5.78 10.11
C VAL A 432 -14.78 -5.75 8.71
N SER A 433 -13.56 -5.24 8.56
CA SER A 433 -12.88 -5.33 7.27
C SER A 433 -12.51 -6.78 6.97
N HIS A 434 -12.44 -7.12 5.68
CA HIS A 434 -12.11 -8.47 5.24
C HIS A 434 -10.80 -8.97 5.85
N GLY A 435 -9.73 -8.16 5.80
CA GLY A 435 -8.45 -8.57 6.36
C GLY A 435 -8.46 -8.76 7.88
N ILE A 436 -9.26 -8.02 8.66
CA ILE A 436 -9.41 -8.33 10.09
C ILE A 436 -10.10 -9.69 10.28
N ALA A 437 -11.14 -9.99 9.51
CA ALA A 437 -11.77 -11.30 9.55
C ALA A 437 -10.80 -12.43 9.15
N VAL A 438 -9.98 -12.23 8.12
CA VAL A 438 -8.93 -13.18 7.71
C VAL A 438 -7.86 -13.31 8.79
N ALA A 439 -7.42 -12.22 9.43
CA ALA A 439 -6.42 -12.26 10.51
C ALA A 439 -6.93 -13.10 11.69
N ILE A 440 -8.17 -12.86 12.14
CA ILE A 440 -8.83 -13.67 13.16
C ILE A 440 -8.87 -15.14 12.70
N GLY A 441 -9.28 -15.39 11.46
CA GLY A 441 -9.31 -16.74 10.92
C GLY A 441 -7.95 -17.42 10.84
N MET A 442 -6.86 -16.69 10.57
CA MET A 442 -5.49 -17.20 10.58
C MET A 442 -5.07 -17.60 12.00
N ARG A 443 -5.40 -16.77 13.00
CA ARG A 443 -5.15 -17.10 14.41
C ARG A 443 -5.94 -18.34 14.86
N PHE A 444 -7.20 -18.44 14.43
CA PHE A 444 -8.03 -19.62 14.65
C PHE A 444 -7.39 -20.87 14.03
N ALA A 445 -7.00 -20.79 12.76
CA ALA A 445 -6.39 -21.90 12.04
C ALA A 445 -5.07 -22.35 12.69
N ALA A 446 -4.25 -21.42 13.19
CA ALA A 446 -3.01 -21.74 13.88
C ALA A 446 -3.25 -22.51 15.20
N ARG A 447 -4.18 -22.07 16.04
CA ARG A 447 -4.56 -22.78 17.29
C ARG A 447 -5.16 -24.15 17.01
N LEU A 448 -6.05 -24.24 16.02
CA LEU A 448 -6.67 -25.49 15.61
C LEU A 448 -5.63 -26.49 15.06
N ALA A 449 -4.58 -26.01 14.38
CA ALA A 449 -3.51 -26.85 13.85
C ALA A 449 -2.71 -27.58 14.94
N GLU A 450 -2.58 -27.01 16.14
CA GLU A 450 -1.87 -27.64 17.26
C GLU A 450 -2.53 -28.97 17.65
N GLU A 451 -3.86 -29.04 17.68
CA GLU A 451 -4.60 -30.27 18.00
C GLU A 451 -4.74 -31.18 16.77
N VAL A 452 -5.09 -30.63 15.61
CA VAL A 452 -5.49 -31.44 14.44
C VAL A 452 -4.28 -32.06 13.74
N ILE A 453 -3.16 -31.34 13.64
CA ILE A 453 -1.96 -31.82 12.93
C ILE A 453 -0.70 -31.85 13.79
N GLY A 454 -0.79 -31.48 15.07
CA GLY A 454 0.36 -31.44 15.97
C GLY A 454 1.36 -30.33 15.62
N ALA A 455 0.89 -29.20 15.08
CA ALA A 455 1.75 -28.06 14.77
C ALA A 455 2.45 -27.51 16.02
N ASP A 456 3.69 -27.02 15.88
CA ASP A 456 4.43 -26.44 17.01
C ASP A 456 3.73 -25.15 17.49
N PRO A 457 3.35 -25.01 18.78
CA PRO A 457 2.74 -23.80 19.32
C PRO A 457 3.60 -22.53 19.17
N ARG A 458 4.89 -22.66 18.85
CA ARG A 458 5.75 -21.53 18.45
C ARG A 458 5.25 -20.86 17.17
N LEU A 459 4.72 -21.62 16.21
CA LEU A 459 4.17 -21.07 14.97
C LEU A 459 2.92 -20.24 15.23
N THR A 460 2.05 -20.69 16.14
CA THR A 460 0.88 -19.92 16.59
C THR A 460 1.30 -18.58 17.18
N ARG A 461 2.23 -18.58 18.14
CA ARG A 461 2.75 -17.35 18.75
C ARG A 461 3.43 -16.42 17.73
N ARG A 462 4.15 -16.99 16.77
CA ARG A 462 4.79 -16.22 15.69
C ARG A 462 3.77 -15.58 14.76
N THR A 463 2.74 -16.33 14.38
CA THR A 463 1.61 -15.83 13.57
C THR A 463 0.88 -14.70 14.29
N ASP A 464 0.60 -14.88 15.59
CA ASP A 464 -0.02 -13.86 16.42
C ASP A 464 0.84 -12.58 16.46
N ALA A 465 2.14 -12.71 16.74
CA ALA A 465 3.07 -11.58 16.85
C ALA A 465 3.25 -10.83 15.53
N LEU A 466 3.30 -11.54 14.40
CA LEU A 466 3.39 -10.93 13.07
C LEU A 466 2.13 -10.12 12.75
N LEU A 467 0.93 -10.68 12.98
CA LEU A 467 -0.32 -9.98 12.75
C LEU A 467 -0.46 -8.74 13.65
N ASP A 468 -0.04 -8.83 14.92
CA ASP A 468 0.01 -7.69 15.84
C ASP A 468 0.96 -6.60 15.35
N ALA A 469 2.17 -6.99 14.90
CA ALA A 469 3.18 -6.07 14.39
C ALA A 469 2.74 -5.33 13.11
N LEU A 470 1.80 -5.91 12.36
CA LEU A 470 1.20 -5.31 11.16
C LEU A 470 -0.07 -4.51 11.46
N GLY A 471 -0.48 -4.42 12.73
CA GLY A 471 -1.64 -3.62 13.15
C GLY A 471 -2.98 -4.36 13.17
N ALA A 472 -3.00 -5.69 12.94
CA ALA A 472 -4.21 -6.51 13.01
C ALA A 472 -4.47 -7.03 14.44
N MET A 473 -4.59 -6.08 15.38
CA MET A 473 -4.77 -6.35 16.82
C MET A 473 -6.23 -6.55 17.24
N ASP A 474 -7.19 -6.33 16.34
CA ASP A 474 -8.60 -6.38 16.69
C ASP A 474 -9.02 -7.81 17.06
N GLY A 475 -9.62 -7.94 18.25
CA GLY A 475 -10.25 -9.17 18.71
C GLY A 475 -11.60 -9.41 18.02
N ILE A 476 -12.18 -10.58 18.27
CA ILE A 476 -13.53 -10.89 17.79
C ILE A 476 -14.54 -9.96 18.49
N PRO A 477 -15.45 -9.30 17.74
CA PRO A 477 -16.53 -8.52 18.35
C PRO A 477 -17.35 -9.36 19.33
N ALA A 478 -17.69 -8.78 20.49
CA ALA A 478 -18.45 -9.48 21.52
C ALA A 478 -19.91 -9.76 21.09
N GLY A 479 -20.51 -10.81 21.68
CA GLY A 479 -21.93 -11.12 21.51
C GLY A 479 -22.26 -12.08 20.36
N ILE A 480 -21.25 -12.67 19.72
CA ILE A 480 -21.43 -13.72 18.71
C ILE A 480 -21.62 -15.07 19.40
N ALA A 481 -22.66 -15.82 19.04
CA ALA A 481 -22.84 -17.19 19.53
C ALA A 481 -21.97 -18.17 18.73
N SER A 482 -21.37 -19.15 19.40
CA SER A 482 -20.55 -20.18 18.74
C SER A 482 -21.33 -20.91 17.64
N ASP A 483 -22.59 -21.26 17.91
CA ASP A 483 -23.47 -21.95 16.97
C ASP A 483 -23.68 -21.15 15.67
N GLU A 484 -23.75 -19.81 15.72
CA GLU A 484 -23.91 -18.97 14.53
C GLU A 484 -22.67 -19.06 13.61
N ILE A 485 -21.47 -19.05 14.19
CA ILE A 485 -20.22 -19.22 13.43
C ILE A 485 -20.12 -20.63 12.85
N ILE A 486 -20.47 -21.66 13.62
CA ILE A 486 -20.45 -23.05 13.16
C ILE A 486 -21.41 -23.24 11.98
N ASP A 487 -22.64 -22.75 12.08
CA ASP A 487 -23.64 -22.83 11.01
C ASP A 487 -23.18 -22.05 9.76
N ALA A 488 -22.54 -20.89 9.95
CA ALA A 488 -21.95 -20.13 8.85
C ALA A 488 -20.81 -20.87 8.14
N ILE A 489 -19.95 -21.59 8.89
CA ILE A 489 -18.89 -22.45 8.32
C ILE A 489 -19.50 -23.63 7.55
N LEU A 490 -20.50 -24.30 8.13
CA LEU A 490 -21.11 -25.50 7.53
C LEU A 490 -21.96 -25.20 6.29
N SER A 491 -22.46 -23.97 6.16
CA SER A 491 -23.22 -23.51 5.01
C SER A 491 -22.35 -23.04 3.83
N ASP A 492 -21.03 -22.95 3.99
CA ASP A 492 -20.10 -22.65 2.90
C ASP A 492 -19.96 -23.86 1.95
N LYS A 493 -20.01 -23.59 0.64
CA LYS A 493 -19.98 -24.59 -0.45
C LYS A 493 -18.69 -25.42 -0.49
N LYS A 494 -17.70 -25.10 0.35
CA LYS A 494 -16.46 -25.89 0.53
C LYS A 494 -16.69 -27.22 1.27
N THR A 495 -17.85 -27.42 1.89
CA THR A 495 -18.21 -28.72 2.48
C THR A 495 -18.61 -29.73 1.39
N ARG A 496 -17.69 -30.63 1.01
CA ARG A 496 -18.04 -31.84 0.26
C ARG A 496 -18.39 -32.95 1.25
N GLY A 497 -19.67 -33.29 1.37
CA GLY A 497 -20.13 -34.43 2.17
C GLY A 497 -20.18 -34.22 3.69
N GLY A 498 -20.37 -32.99 4.16
CA GLY A 498 -20.53 -32.68 5.60
C GLY A 498 -19.21 -32.56 6.38
N VAL A 499 -18.07 -32.57 5.69
CA VAL A 499 -16.74 -32.43 6.29
C VAL A 499 -16.15 -31.07 5.91
N VAL A 500 -15.76 -30.27 6.91
CA VAL A 500 -15.11 -28.97 6.71
C VAL A 500 -13.61 -29.19 6.57
N ARG A 501 -13.00 -28.60 5.54
CA ARG A 501 -11.55 -28.65 5.31
C ARG A 501 -10.92 -27.32 5.71
N PHE A 502 -9.81 -27.40 6.42
CA PHE A 502 -9.00 -26.25 6.81
C PHE A 502 -7.61 -26.34 6.17
N VAL A 503 -7.06 -25.17 5.84
CA VAL A 503 -5.65 -25.02 5.49
C VAL A 503 -4.89 -24.78 6.79
N PHE A 504 -3.88 -25.59 7.05
CA PHE A 504 -2.99 -25.46 8.20
C PHE A 504 -1.55 -25.34 7.75
N LEU A 505 -0.70 -24.73 8.59
CA LEU A 505 0.74 -24.67 8.42
C LEU A 505 1.42 -25.62 9.41
N ARG A 506 2.38 -26.41 8.94
CA ARG A 506 3.32 -27.15 9.80
C ARG A 506 4.49 -26.27 10.19
N GLU A 507 5.01 -25.54 9.21
CA GLU A 507 6.03 -24.51 9.29
C GLU A 507 5.81 -23.53 8.13
N PRO A 508 6.39 -22.31 8.15
CA PRO A 508 6.28 -21.40 7.01
C PRO A 508 6.73 -22.06 5.70
N GLY A 509 5.89 -22.03 4.68
CA GLY A 509 6.11 -22.73 3.40
C GLY A 509 5.62 -24.18 3.33
N ASP A 510 5.34 -24.85 4.46
CA ASP A 510 4.74 -26.19 4.49
C ASP A 510 3.31 -26.14 5.02
N TRP A 511 2.35 -26.29 4.10
CA TRP A 511 0.92 -26.28 4.40
C TRP A 511 0.25 -27.59 4.02
N VAL A 512 -0.88 -27.87 4.67
CA VAL A 512 -1.71 -29.05 4.41
C VAL A 512 -3.18 -28.70 4.51
N VAL A 513 -4.00 -29.34 3.67
CA VAL A 513 -5.47 -29.23 3.75
C VAL A 513 -6.03 -30.48 4.41
N VAL A 514 -6.63 -30.32 5.59
CA VAL A 514 -7.09 -31.44 6.43
C VAL A 514 -8.57 -31.29 6.78
N PRO A 515 -9.37 -32.37 6.71
CA PRO A 515 -10.72 -32.38 7.26
C PRO A 515 -10.71 -32.25 8.79
N VAL A 516 -11.62 -31.46 9.36
CA VAL A 516 -11.74 -31.27 10.81
C VAL A 516 -13.06 -31.87 11.29
N GLU A 517 -12.99 -32.68 12.36
CA GLU A 517 -14.18 -33.22 13.02
C GLU A 517 -15.00 -32.09 13.67
N ILE A 518 -16.33 -32.18 13.57
CA ILE A 518 -17.21 -31.10 13.98
C ILE A 518 -17.09 -30.82 15.49
N GLU A 519 -16.91 -31.83 16.32
CA GLU A 519 -16.74 -31.69 17.76
C GLU A 519 -15.46 -30.94 18.13
N VAL A 520 -14.36 -31.16 17.40
CA VAL A 520 -13.11 -30.41 17.57
C VAL A 520 -13.33 -28.95 17.15
N LEU A 521 -13.97 -28.75 16.00
CA LEU A 521 -14.30 -27.40 15.50
C LEU A 521 -15.13 -26.61 16.52
N LYS A 522 -16.20 -27.21 17.05
CA LYS A 522 -17.08 -26.57 18.04
C LYS A 522 -16.32 -26.09 19.26
N ARG A 523 -15.48 -26.96 19.83
CA ARG A 523 -14.68 -26.67 21.03
C ARG A 523 -13.73 -25.49 20.81
N HIS A 524 -13.05 -25.46 19.66
CA HIS A 524 -12.13 -24.37 19.32
C HIS A 524 -12.87 -23.06 19.04
N VAL A 525 -14.03 -23.10 18.39
CA VAL A 525 -14.87 -21.90 18.19
C VAL A 525 -15.31 -21.32 19.55
N GLU A 526 -15.77 -22.17 20.46
CA GLU A 526 -16.16 -21.76 21.82
C GLU A 526 -15.00 -21.12 22.59
N SER A 527 -13.83 -21.77 22.61
CA SER A 527 -12.62 -21.26 23.26
C SER A 527 -12.19 -19.91 22.69
N MET A 528 -12.17 -19.77 21.36
CA MET A 528 -11.76 -18.51 20.72
C MET A 528 -12.72 -17.35 21.04
N LEU A 529 -14.03 -17.61 21.08
CA LEU A 529 -15.04 -16.60 21.42
C LEU A 529 -15.03 -16.22 22.91
N GLN A 530 -14.52 -17.11 23.78
CA GLN A 530 -14.35 -16.84 25.22
C GLN A 530 -13.01 -16.14 25.54
N GLY A 531 -12.12 -16.00 24.56
CA GLY A 531 -10.81 -15.37 24.71
C GLY A 531 -9.76 -16.26 25.39
N GLU A 532 -9.93 -17.58 25.30
CA GLU A 532 -9.03 -18.59 25.87
C GLU A 532 -7.90 -19.03 24.91
#